data_AF-A0AAU8E9A2-F1
#
_entry.id   AF-A0AAU8E9A2-F1
#
_cell.length_a   1.000
_cell.length_b   1.000
_cell.length_c   1.000
_cell.angle_alpha   90.00
_cell.angle_beta   90.00
_cell.angle_gamma   90.00
#
_symmetry.space_group_name_H-M   'P 1'
#
loop_
_entity.id
_entity.type
_entity.pdbx_description
1 polymer ?
#
loop_
_entity_poly.entity_id
_entity_poly.type
_entity_poly.pdbx_seq_one_letter_code
_entity_poly.pdbx_strand_id
1 'polypeptide(L)'
;MKKKVLFADTHELLEADLKRTERAALQGASFYWEGEVLAHLGGTSFFMTKALSQMSSSMKASFKQQVISFIDQGDYATSSYVGFFSMLQSLLNSISTSSFDLNWIAQALENSGFRRNKKMMTRFLLQWRERDSNIIDQDVLSFLNDASPHRNGPRHVLSDDPEKSWLTNEEYDGLLSVVWKNYDNGTSCTQVTLIKLLSMQYARRPIQIAYLKVGDICNSDSLGNIGHYIDFPGAKDLAAETSFRDSKPETHPLPDHIWDLCCIQLQEVRELYENVLSRTLTDDQFKILPLFCSKRRIKEAQQLIETRHQYNLLDHLGSELLHLPK
;
A
#
# COMPACT_ATOMS: atom_id res chain seq x y z
N MET A 1 -30.65 46.56 17.12
CA MET A 1 -29.34 46.40 16.45
C MET A 1 -29.18 44.95 16.02
N LYS A 2 -29.39 44.64 14.73
CA LYS A 2 -29.14 43.31 14.16
C LYS A 2 -27.63 43.21 13.85
N LYS A 3 -26.92 42.33 14.54
CA LYS A 3 -25.51 42.05 14.26
C LYS A 3 -25.42 41.28 12.93
N LYS A 4 -24.72 41.88 11.96
CA LYS A 4 -24.13 41.18 10.81
C LYS A 4 -23.22 40.07 11.37
N VAL A 5 -23.62 38.81 11.21
CA VAL A 5 -22.70 37.68 11.36
C VAL A 5 -21.86 37.65 10.09
N LEU A 6 -20.54 37.61 10.29
CA LEU A 6 -19.54 37.65 9.24
C LEU A 6 -19.69 36.44 8.30
N PHE A 7 -19.83 36.71 7.00
CA PHE A 7 -19.78 35.71 5.93
C PHE A 7 -18.34 35.30 5.54
N ALA A 8 -17.32 35.90 6.18
CA ALA A 8 -15.91 35.63 5.86
C ALA A 8 -15.42 34.30 6.47
N ASP A 9 -15.83 33.98 7.70
CA ASP A 9 -15.38 32.76 8.42
C ASP A 9 -15.82 31.46 7.73
N THR A 10 -16.96 31.47 7.03
CA THR A 10 -17.46 30.28 6.33
C THR A 10 -16.65 29.90 5.10
N HIS A 11 -15.97 30.84 4.45
CA HIS A 11 -15.18 30.55 3.25
C HIS A 11 -13.80 30.01 3.61
N GLU A 12 -13.18 30.53 4.68
CA GLU A 12 -11.91 30.00 5.20
C GLU A 12 -12.07 28.61 5.82
N LEU A 13 -13.18 28.35 6.53
CA LEU A 13 -13.50 27.01 7.03
C LEU A 13 -13.77 26.02 5.89
N LEU A 14 -14.46 26.46 4.83
CA LEU A 14 -14.73 25.61 3.66
C LEU A 14 -13.44 25.34 2.85
N GLU A 15 -12.57 26.34 2.66
CA GLU A 15 -11.27 26.14 2.02
C GLU A 15 -10.33 25.27 2.86
N ALA A 16 -10.35 25.42 4.19
CA ALA A 16 -9.58 24.57 5.10
C ALA A 16 -10.10 23.13 5.08
N ASP A 17 -11.42 22.91 5.04
CA ASP A 17 -12.01 21.58 4.92
C ASP A 17 -11.82 20.98 3.52
N LEU A 18 -11.86 21.79 2.45
CA LEU A 18 -11.52 21.35 1.10
C LEU A 18 -10.04 20.91 1.02
N LYS A 19 -9.13 21.69 1.59
CA LYS A 19 -7.71 21.33 1.72
C LYS A 19 -7.46 20.10 2.59
N ARG A 20 -8.27 19.86 3.62
CA ARG A 20 -8.23 18.61 4.42
C ARG A 20 -8.70 17.38 3.64
N THR A 21 -9.53 17.58 2.62
CA THR A 21 -9.97 16.48 1.73
C THR A 21 -9.10 16.32 0.49
N GLU A 22 -8.26 17.31 0.16
CA GLU A 22 -7.24 17.18 -0.86
C GLU A 22 -6.15 16.24 -0.36
N ARG A 23 -6.03 15.07 -1.01
CA ARG A 23 -4.86 14.23 -0.81
C ARG A 23 -3.64 14.98 -1.35
N ALA A 24 -2.57 15.03 -0.57
CA ALA A 24 -1.30 15.55 -1.06
C ALA A 24 -0.90 14.77 -2.32
N ALA A 25 -0.57 15.49 -3.39
CA ALA A 25 0.00 14.88 -4.59
C ALA A 25 1.20 14.02 -4.16
N LEU A 26 1.21 12.73 -4.54
CA LEU A 26 2.32 11.82 -4.32
C LEU A 26 3.62 12.53 -4.72
N GLN A 27 4.41 12.99 -3.75
CA GLN A 27 5.67 13.67 -4.02
C GLN A 27 6.65 12.63 -4.56
N GLY A 28 6.75 12.57 -5.89
CA GLY A 28 7.53 11.60 -6.65
C GLY A 28 6.63 10.66 -7.43
N ALA A 29 6.79 10.64 -8.76
CA ALA A 29 6.04 9.74 -9.63
C ALA A 29 6.36 8.28 -9.26
N SER A 30 5.48 7.65 -8.47
CA SER A 30 5.61 6.24 -8.07
C SER A 30 5.58 5.30 -9.28
N PHE A 31 5.00 5.74 -10.40
CA PHE A 31 4.99 5.03 -11.67
C PHE A 31 5.62 5.88 -12.76
N TYR A 32 6.32 5.23 -13.69
CA TYR A 32 6.90 5.88 -14.87
C TYR A 32 6.97 4.91 -16.05
N TRP A 33 7.15 5.44 -17.25
CA TRP A 33 7.33 4.66 -18.47
C TRP A 33 8.81 4.54 -18.84
N GLU A 34 9.29 3.31 -19.02
CA GLU A 34 10.57 3.00 -19.69
C GLU A 34 10.24 2.28 -21.01
N GLY A 35 10.19 3.05 -22.11
CA GLY A 35 9.73 2.53 -23.40
C GLY A 35 8.26 2.09 -23.33
N GLU A 36 7.98 0.81 -23.54
CA GLU A 36 6.64 0.21 -23.40
C GLU A 36 6.49 -0.61 -22.09
N VAL A 37 7.33 -0.32 -21.10
CA VAL A 37 7.22 -0.88 -19.75
C VAL A 37 6.70 0.22 -18.82
N LEU A 38 5.56 -0.02 -18.18
CA LEU A 38 5.10 0.80 -17.05
C LEU A 38 5.73 0.21 -15.79
N ALA A 39 6.58 0.95 -15.10
CA ALA A 39 7.26 0.47 -13.91
C ALA A 39 6.78 1.21 -12.66
N HIS A 40 6.57 0.45 -11.59
CA HIS A 40 6.32 0.98 -10.24
C HIS A 40 7.61 0.96 -9.43
N LEU A 41 8.01 2.10 -8.84
CA LEU A 41 9.24 2.23 -8.06
C LEU A 41 9.29 1.21 -6.92
N GLY A 42 10.38 0.43 -6.88
CA GLY A 42 10.60 -0.59 -5.85
C GLY A 42 9.60 -1.75 -5.86
N GLY A 43 8.80 -1.90 -6.93
CA GLY A 43 7.76 -2.92 -7.07
C GLY A 43 7.70 -3.53 -8.47
N THR A 44 6.48 -3.89 -8.90
CA THR A 44 6.24 -4.62 -10.15
C THR A 44 6.36 -3.75 -11.40
N SER A 45 6.83 -4.34 -12.49
CA SER A 45 6.82 -3.74 -13.83
C SER A 45 5.83 -4.44 -14.75
N PHE A 46 5.12 -3.67 -15.57
CA PHE A 46 4.11 -4.13 -16.52
C PHE A 46 4.62 -3.96 -17.95
N PHE A 47 4.94 -5.08 -18.60
CA PHE A 47 5.39 -5.13 -19.99
C PHE A 47 4.21 -4.98 -20.96
N MET A 48 4.04 -3.80 -21.55
CA MET A 48 2.88 -3.43 -22.37
C MET A 48 3.13 -3.56 -23.88
N THR A 49 4.26 -4.12 -24.31
CA THR A 49 4.61 -4.22 -25.74
C THR A 49 3.56 -4.90 -26.60
N LYS A 50 3.07 -6.07 -26.16
CA LYS A 50 1.98 -6.77 -26.85
C LYS A 50 0.66 -6.03 -26.70
N ALA A 51 0.33 -5.59 -25.48
CA ALA A 51 -0.91 -4.87 -25.16
C ALA A 51 -1.12 -3.62 -26.03
N LEU A 52 -0.06 -2.89 -26.33
CA LEU A 52 -0.10 -1.66 -27.11
C LEU A 52 0.09 -1.91 -28.62
N SER A 53 0.45 -3.12 -29.05
CA SER A 53 0.89 -3.39 -30.43
C SER A 53 -0.09 -2.98 -31.53
N GLN A 54 -1.41 -3.05 -31.26
CA GLN A 54 -2.47 -2.70 -32.20
C GLN A 54 -2.87 -1.21 -32.17
N MET A 55 -2.36 -0.44 -31.21
CA MET A 55 -2.66 0.98 -31.10
C MET A 55 -1.78 1.80 -32.05
N SER A 56 -2.37 2.83 -32.67
CA SER A 56 -1.61 3.82 -33.44
C SER A 56 -0.60 4.56 -32.55
N SER A 57 0.42 5.18 -33.15
CA SER A 57 1.42 5.93 -32.38
C SER A 57 0.82 7.08 -31.57
N SER A 58 -0.21 7.75 -32.08
CA SER A 58 -0.95 8.78 -31.35
C SER A 58 -1.74 8.20 -30.17
N MET A 59 -2.43 7.07 -30.38
CA MET A 59 -3.18 6.39 -29.33
C MET A 59 -2.26 5.87 -28.22
N LYS A 60 -1.09 5.32 -28.57
CA LYS A 60 -0.06 4.90 -27.60
C LYS A 60 0.44 6.08 -26.76
N ALA A 61 0.78 7.20 -27.41
CA ALA A 61 1.26 8.38 -26.71
C ALA A 61 0.19 8.92 -25.73
N SER A 62 -1.05 9.01 -26.20
CA SER A 62 -2.18 9.44 -25.37
C SER A 62 -2.43 8.47 -24.21
N PHE A 63 -2.43 7.15 -24.45
CA PHE A 63 -2.62 6.14 -23.40
C PHE A 63 -1.57 6.31 -22.30
N LYS A 64 -0.29 6.40 -22.66
CA LYS A 64 0.80 6.54 -21.69
C LYS A 64 0.67 7.81 -20.85
N GLN A 65 0.30 8.93 -21.48
CA GLN A 65 0.07 10.20 -20.81
C GLN A 65 -1.10 10.12 -19.82
N GLN A 66 -2.23 9.52 -20.21
CA GLN A 66 -3.38 9.41 -19.32
C GLN A 66 -3.14 8.42 -18.19
N VAL A 67 -2.35 7.36 -18.40
CA VAL A 67 -1.95 6.45 -17.32
C VAL A 67 -1.22 7.21 -16.22
N ILE A 68 -0.19 8.01 -16.56
CA ILE A 68 0.55 8.79 -15.56
C ILE A 68 -0.37 9.80 -14.90
N SER A 69 -1.17 10.53 -15.69
CA SER A 69 -2.03 11.54 -15.11
C SER A 69 -3.17 10.99 -14.24
N PHE A 70 -3.65 9.78 -14.49
CA PHE A 70 -4.66 9.11 -13.65
C PHE A 70 -4.07 8.66 -12.31
N ILE A 71 -2.78 8.31 -12.31
CA ILE A 71 -2.04 7.97 -11.10
C ILE A 71 -1.78 9.24 -10.28
N ASP A 72 -1.34 10.31 -10.94
CA ASP A 72 -1.01 11.59 -10.30
C ASP A 72 -2.22 12.26 -9.65
N GLN A 73 -3.45 11.91 -10.02
CA GLN A 73 -4.67 12.36 -9.32
C GLN A 73 -4.72 11.90 -7.86
N GLY A 74 -4.05 10.80 -7.49
CA GLY A 74 -4.01 10.32 -6.09
C GLY A 74 -5.34 9.77 -5.55
N ASP A 75 -6.33 9.56 -6.42
CA ASP A 75 -7.67 9.08 -6.06
C ASP A 75 -7.67 7.67 -5.43
N TYR A 76 -6.63 6.87 -5.69
CA TYR A 76 -6.52 5.49 -5.24
C TYR A 76 -5.20 5.21 -4.53
N ALA A 77 -5.19 4.19 -3.68
CA ALA A 77 -3.95 3.70 -3.09
C ALA A 77 -3.07 3.04 -4.16
N THR A 78 -1.75 3.09 -3.99
CA THR A 78 -0.75 2.48 -4.90
C THR A 78 -1.04 1.03 -5.25
N SER A 79 -1.44 0.21 -4.27
CA SER A 79 -1.80 -1.19 -4.48
C SER A 79 -3.02 -1.38 -5.40
N SER A 80 -3.95 -0.43 -5.40
CA SER A 80 -5.10 -0.43 -6.30
C SER A 80 -4.67 -0.13 -7.74
N TYR A 81 -3.76 0.82 -7.94
CA TYR A 81 -3.16 1.08 -9.25
C TYR A 81 -2.39 -0.14 -9.78
N VAL A 82 -1.55 -0.78 -8.94
CA VAL A 82 -0.82 -2.01 -9.31
C VAL A 82 -1.79 -3.10 -9.77
N GLY A 83 -2.85 -3.37 -9.00
CA GLY A 83 -3.86 -4.36 -9.36
C GLY A 83 -4.62 -4.00 -10.64
N PHE A 84 -4.96 -2.72 -10.81
CA PHE A 84 -5.64 -2.22 -12.00
C PHE A 84 -4.79 -2.38 -13.26
N PHE A 85 -3.51 -1.95 -13.24
CA PHE A 85 -2.64 -2.05 -14.42
C PHE A 85 -2.19 -3.47 -14.71
N SER A 86 -2.06 -4.33 -13.70
CA SER A 86 -1.87 -5.77 -13.91
C SER A 86 -3.05 -6.38 -14.67
N MET A 87 -4.27 -6.09 -14.22
CA MET A 87 -5.49 -6.54 -14.89
C MET A 87 -5.59 -5.98 -16.31
N LEU A 88 -5.34 -4.68 -16.50
CA LEU A 88 -5.41 -4.02 -17.80
C LEU A 88 -4.38 -4.58 -18.78
N GLN A 89 -3.13 -4.81 -18.34
CA GLN A 89 -2.09 -5.46 -19.12
C GLN A 89 -2.54 -6.85 -19.58
N SER A 90 -3.02 -7.69 -18.65
CA SER A 90 -3.50 -9.03 -18.96
C SER A 90 -4.64 -8.98 -19.97
N LEU A 91 -5.57 -8.04 -19.80
CA LEU A 91 -6.75 -7.93 -20.64
C LEU A 91 -6.41 -7.48 -22.06
N LEU A 92 -5.58 -6.44 -22.21
CA LEU A 92 -5.11 -5.96 -23.51
C LEU A 92 -4.23 -6.99 -24.23
N ASN A 93 -3.53 -7.85 -23.49
CA ASN A 93 -2.78 -8.96 -24.06
C ASN A 93 -3.67 -10.11 -24.56
N SER A 94 -4.86 -10.29 -23.99
CA SER A 94 -5.86 -11.29 -24.42
C SER A 94 -6.82 -10.78 -25.49
N ILE A 95 -7.24 -9.52 -25.36
CA ILE A 95 -8.21 -8.84 -26.23
C ILE A 95 -7.49 -7.57 -26.70
N SER A 96 -6.64 -7.73 -27.70
CA SER A 96 -5.90 -6.61 -28.29
C SER A 96 -6.87 -5.66 -28.98
N THR A 97 -6.61 -4.36 -28.87
CA THR A 97 -7.45 -3.35 -29.52
C THR A 97 -6.68 -2.15 -30.01
N SER A 98 -7.21 -1.50 -31.05
CA SER A 98 -6.79 -0.18 -31.52
C SER A 98 -7.56 0.96 -30.85
N SER A 99 -8.75 0.68 -30.29
CA SER A 99 -9.63 1.65 -29.60
C SER A 99 -10.45 1.00 -28.47
N PHE A 100 -10.87 1.79 -27.47
CA PHE A 100 -11.71 1.30 -26.38
C PHE A 100 -13.20 1.45 -26.72
N ASP A 101 -13.67 0.68 -27.70
CA ASP A 101 -15.06 0.73 -28.20
C ASP A 101 -16.02 -0.18 -27.42
N LEU A 102 -17.31 -0.15 -27.78
CA LEU A 102 -18.34 -0.98 -27.15
C LEU A 102 -18.05 -2.49 -27.27
N ASN A 103 -17.48 -2.93 -28.40
CA ASN A 103 -17.17 -4.35 -28.62
C ASN A 103 -16.06 -4.82 -27.68
N TRP A 104 -15.02 -4.00 -27.51
CA TRP A 104 -13.94 -4.29 -26.58
C TRP A 104 -14.44 -4.30 -25.14
N ILE A 105 -15.28 -3.33 -24.74
CA ILE A 105 -15.86 -3.31 -23.40
C ILE A 105 -16.76 -4.53 -23.14
N ALA A 106 -17.58 -4.93 -24.11
CA ALA A 106 -18.44 -6.10 -23.97
C ALA A 106 -17.61 -7.37 -23.69
N GLN A 107 -16.53 -7.58 -24.45
CA GLN A 107 -15.59 -8.69 -24.22
C GLN A 107 -14.84 -8.54 -22.89
N ALA A 108 -14.40 -7.32 -22.56
CA ALA A 108 -13.73 -7.03 -21.30
C ALA A 108 -14.59 -7.36 -20.08
N LEU A 109 -15.90 -7.08 -20.16
CA LEU A 109 -16.87 -7.41 -19.11
C LEU A 109 -17.04 -8.92 -18.92
N GLU A 110 -16.60 -9.80 -19.80
CA GLU A 110 -16.59 -11.24 -19.52
C GLU A 110 -15.51 -11.61 -18.49
N ASN A 111 -14.46 -10.78 -18.35
CA ASN A 111 -13.41 -10.98 -17.38
C ASN A 111 -13.84 -10.54 -15.97
N SER A 112 -13.74 -11.46 -15.01
CA SER A 112 -14.11 -11.19 -13.61
C SER A 112 -13.23 -10.13 -12.94
N GLY A 113 -11.94 -10.07 -13.28
CA GLY A 113 -11.00 -9.05 -12.79
C GLY A 113 -11.34 -7.66 -13.32
N PHE A 114 -11.74 -7.55 -14.59
CA PHE A 114 -12.26 -6.30 -15.15
C PHE A 114 -13.54 -5.86 -14.45
N ARG A 115 -14.51 -6.76 -14.25
CA ARG A 115 -15.75 -6.42 -13.50
C ARG A 115 -15.47 -5.90 -12.08
N ARG A 116 -14.49 -6.47 -11.38
CA ARG A 116 -14.08 -5.98 -10.04
C ARG A 116 -13.52 -4.56 -10.07
N ASN A 117 -12.82 -4.21 -11.15
CA ASN A 117 -12.19 -2.90 -11.35
C ASN A 117 -13.03 -1.95 -12.22
N LYS A 118 -14.27 -2.31 -12.56
CA LYS A 118 -15.15 -1.57 -13.48
C LYS A 118 -15.22 -0.09 -13.15
N LYS A 119 -15.43 0.25 -11.87
CA LYS A 119 -15.52 1.66 -11.42
C LYS A 119 -14.24 2.44 -11.70
N MET A 120 -13.08 1.84 -11.45
CA MET A 120 -11.79 2.47 -11.70
C MET A 120 -11.54 2.63 -13.20
N MET A 121 -11.92 1.64 -14.01
CA MET A 121 -11.88 1.73 -15.47
C MET A 121 -12.79 2.85 -16.00
N THR A 122 -14.02 2.96 -15.50
CA THR A 122 -14.93 4.04 -15.87
C THR A 122 -14.32 5.41 -15.58
N ARG A 123 -13.70 5.61 -14.41
CA ARG A 123 -13.01 6.87 -14.08
C ARG A 123 -11.84 7.14 -15.00
N PHE A 124 -11.01 6.12 -15.28
CA PHE A 124 -9.88 6.25 -16.18
C PHE A 124 -10.31 6.69 -17.59
N LEU A 125 -11.33 6.03 -18.16
CA LEU A 125 -11.84 6.37 -19.50
C LEU A 125 -12.57 7.72 -19.52
N LEU A 126 -13.26 8.09 -18.44
CA LEU A 126 -13.88 9.41 -18.32
C LEU A 126 -12.83 10.52 -18.32
N GLN A 127 -11.78 10.40 -17.51
CA GLN A 127 -10.68 11.37 -17.49
C GLN A 127 -10.00 11.48 -18.84
N TRP A 128 -9.78 10.34 -19.50
CA TRP A 128 -9.19 10.33 -20.83
C TRP A 128 -10.05 11.15 -21.80
N ARG A 129 -11.36 10.90 -21.81
CA ARG A 129 -12.30 11.60 -22.69
C ARG A 129 -12.40 13.10 -22.41
N GLU A 130 -12.38 13.51 -21.14
CA GLU A 130 -12.42 14.94 -20.77
C GLU A 130 -11.24 15.73 -21.37
N ARG A 131 -10.14 15.05 -21.68
CA ARG A 131 -8.93 15.63 -22.25
C ARG A 131 -8.83 15.43 -23.76
N ASP A 132 -9.40 14.34 -24.26
CA ASP A 132 -9.54 14.07 -25.69
C ASP A 132 -10.90 13.44 -25.97
N SER A 133 -11.86 14.29 -26.35
CA SER A 133 -13.27 13.91 -26.52
C SER A 133 -13.50 12.89 -27.63
N ASN A 134 -12.55 12.72 -28.55
CA ASN A 134 -12.69 11.90 -29.75
C ASN A 134 -12.10 10.49 -29.57
N ILE A 135 -11.38 10.23 -28.47
CA ILE A 135 -10.76 8.91 -28.24
C ILE A 135 -11.74 7.91 -27.63
N ILE A 136 -12.66 8.37 -26.79
CA ILE A 136 -13.64 7.51 -26.08
C ILE A 136 -15.05 8.03 -26.33
N ASP A 137 -15.93 7.16 -26.84
CA ASP A 137 -17.33 7.50 -27.06
C ASP A 137 -18.11 7.57 -25.74
N GLN A 138 -19.13 8.44 -25.67
CA GLN A 138 -20.03 8.54 -24.50
C GLN A 138 -20.72 7.20 -24.21
N ASP A 139 -21.10 6.48 -25.26
CA ASP A 139 -21.85 5.24 -25.15
C ASP A 139 -21.04 4.15 -24.44
N VAL A 140 -19.72 4.16 -24.59
CA VAL A 140 -18.78 3.27 -23.87
C VAL A 140 -18.88 3.49 -22.35
N LEU A 141 -18.93 4.75 -21.91
CA LEU A 141 -19.05 5.11 -20.51
C LEU A 141 -20.43 4.76 -19.94
N SER A 142 -21.50 5.04 -20.71
CA SER A 142 -22.86 4.67 -20.33
C SER A 142 -23.01 3.16 -20.19
N PHE A 143 -22.53 2.39 -21.17
CA PHE A 143 -22.56 0.92 -21.15
C PHE A 143 -21.77 0.33 -19.97
N LEU A 144 -20.58 0.88 -19.67
CA LEU A 144 -19.82 0.49 -18.48
C LEU A 144 -20.57 0.78 -17.18
N ASN A 145 -21.26 1.91 -17.07
CA ASN A 145 -22.02 2.24 -15.88
C ASN A 145 -23.19 1.28 -15.67
N ASP A 146 -23.92 0.95 -16.74
CA ASP A 146 -25.10 0.09 -16.71
C ASP A 146 -24.77 -1.40 -16.49
N ALA A 147 -23.55 -1.83 -16.85
CA ALA A 147 -23.12 -3.20 -16.66
C ALA A 147 -23.21 -3.65 -15.18
N SER A 148 -23.73 -4.84 -14.93
CA SER A 148 -23.91 -5.34 -13.56
C SER A 148 -22.58 -5.40 -12.78
N PRO A 149 -22.57 -5.07 -11.48
CA PRO A 149 -21.36 -5.18 -10.65
C PRO A 149 -20.90 -6.64 -10.52
N HIS A 150 -19.62 -6.84 -10.22
CA HIS A 150 -19.12 -8.15 -9.86
C HIS A 150 -19.84 -8.65 -8.59
N ARG A 151 -20.48 -9.82 -8.67
CA ARG A 151 -21.07 -10.47 -7.50
C ARG A 151 -19.94 -10.93 -6.59
N ASN A 152 -19.89 -10.40 -5.37
CA ASN A 152 -19.06 -10.99 -4.34
C ASN A 152 -19.62 -12.38 -4.01
N GLY A 153 -18.75 -13.40 -3.96
CA GLY A 153 -19.16 -14.74 -3.51
C GLY A 153 -19.69 -14.70 -2.08
N PRO A 154 -20.39 -15.76 -1.63
CA PRO A 154 -20.83 -15.87 -0.24
C PRO A 154 -19.60 -15.72 0.66
N ARG A 155 -19.57 -14.62 1.40
CA ARG A 155 -18.57 -14.44 2.44
C ARG A 155 -19.17 -15.05 3.69
N HIS A 156 -18.57 -16.13 4.20
CA HIS A 156 -18.80 -16.56 5.59
C HIS A 156 -18.47 -15.44 6.61
N VAL A 157 -17.80 -14.38 6.13
CA VAL A 157 -17.46 -13.10 6.78
C VAL A 157 -18.66 -12.16 6.99
N LEU A 158 -19.87 -12.70 7.20
CA LEU A 158 -21.03 -11.95 7.70
C LEU A 158 -21.57 -12.56 9.00
N SER A 159 -20.77 -13.43 9.65
CA SER A 159 -20.94 -13.66 11.07
C SER A 159 -20.48 -12.38 11.77
N ASP A 160 -21.35 -11.37 11.87
CA ASP A 160 -21.21 -10.26 12.82
C ASP A 160 -21.35 -10.76 14.28
N ASP A 161 -20.97 -12.01 14.53
CA ASP A 161 -20.99 -12.66 15.83
C ASP A 161 -19.61 -12.49 16.46
N PRO A 162 -19.43 -11.53 17.39
CA PRO A 162 -18.15 -11.29 18.03
C PRO A 162 -17.68 -12.47 18.88
N GLU A 163 -18.56 -13.43 19.20
CA GLU A 163 -18.25 -14.61 20.01
C GLU A 163 -17.71 -15.78 19.17
N LYS A 164 -17.69 -15.64 17.83
CA LYS A 164 -17.28 -16.71 16.92
C LYS A 164 -15.90 -16.45 16.33
N SER A 165 -14.88 -17.04 16.95
CA SER A 165 -13.53 -17.12 16.41
C SER A 165 -13.44 -18.10 15.22
N TRP A 166 -12.47 -17.88 14.33
CA TRP A 166 -12.11 -18.80 13.25
C TRP A 166 -11.40 -20.07 13.74
N LEU A 167 -10.75 -19.95 14.90
CA LEU A 167 -10.03 -21.03 15.56
C LEU A 167 -10.71 -21.30 16.90
N THR A 168 -10.88 -22.59 17.25
CA THR A 168 -11.19 -22.94 18.64
C THR A 168 -10.01 -22.60 19.54
N ASN A 169 -10.23 -22.58 20.86
CA ASN A 169 -9.15 -22.35 21.82
C ASN A 169 -8.06 -23.42 21.69
N GLU A 170 -8.44 -24.68 21.45
CA GLU A 170 -7.51 -25.79 21.26
C GLU A 170 -6.69 -25.64 19.97
N GLU A 171 -7.32 -25.17 18.88
CA GLU A 171 -6.62 -24.89 17.62
C GLU A 171 -5.65 -23.70 17.77
N TYR A 172 -6.05 -22.67 18.50
CA TYR A 172 -5.20 -21.52 18.81
C TYR A 172 -3.99 -21.92 19.67
N ASP A 173 -4.22 -22.65 20.76
CA ASP A 173 -3.16 -23.13 21.65
C ASP A 173 -2.22 -24.10 20.93
N GLY A 174 -2.78 -24.99 20.09
CA GLY A 174 -2.02 -25.87 19.22
C GLY A 174 -1.13 -25.10 18.26
N LEU A 175 -1.66 -24.06 17.62
CA LEU A 175 -0.89 -23.18 16.73
C LEU A 175 0.21 -22.45 17.49
N LEU A 176 -0.10 -21.86 18.66
CA LEU A 176 0.86 -21.13 19.49
C LEU A 176 2.02 -22.04 19.93
N SER A 177 1.70 -23.25 20.37
CA SER A 177 2.68 -24.27 20.74
C SER A 177 3.61 -24.64 19.58
N VAL A 178 3.06 -24.81 18.38
CA VAL A 178 3.85 -25.10 17.17
C VAL A 178 4.75 -23.92 16.78
N VAL A 179 4.30 -22.68 16.95
CA VAL A 179 5.10 -21.49 16.68
C VAL A 179 6.34 -21.45 17.58
N TRP A 180 6.15 -21.61 18.89
CA TRP A 180 7.26 -21.66 19.85
C TRP A 180 8.19 -22.84 19.60
N LYS A 181 7.64 -24.05 19.44
CA LYS A 181 8.43 -25.24 19.14
C LYS A 181 9.28 -25.09 17.87
N ASN A 182 8.78 -24.41 16.84
CA ASN A 182 9.55 -24.15 15.62
C ASN A 182 10.68 -23.14 15.86
N TYR A 183 10.49 -22.17 16.75
CA TYR A 183 11.54 -21.25 17.15
C TYR A 183 12.62 -21.96 17.97
N ASP A 184 12.21 -22.71 19.00
CA ASP A 184 13.13 -23.44 19.90
C ASP A 184 13.98 -24.47 19.15
N ASN A 185 13.41 -25.13 18.13
CA ASN A 185 14.13 -26.09 17.28
C ASN A 185 14.97 -25.44 16.17
N GLY A 186 14.96 -24.11 16.04
CA GLY A 186 15.68 -23.40 14.96
C GLY A 186 15.04 -23.53 13.57
N THR A 187 13.83 -24.08 13.46
CA THR A 187 13.08 -24.18 12.20
C THR A 187 12.58 -22.80 11.72
N SER A 188 12.31 -21.88 12.64
CA SER A 188 11.85 -20.51 12.37
C SER A 188 12.80 -19.52 13.03
N CYS A 189 13.21 -18.47 12.32
CA CYS A 189 14.01 -17.40 12.91
C CYS A 189 13.16 -16.41 13.72
N THR A 190 13.82 -15.59 14.54
CA THR A 190 13.25 -14.56 15.42
C THR A 190 12.21 -13.70 14.71
N GLN A 191 12.59 -13.10 13.57
CA GLN A 191 11.68 -12.27 12.75
C GLN A 191 10.39 -13.00 12.37
N VAL A 192 10.48 -14.22 11.85
CA VAL A 192 9.30 -14.97 11.38
C VAL A 192 8.42 -15.38 12.55
N THR A 193 9.03 -15.77 13.67
CA THR A 193 8.32 -16.12 14.90
C THR A 193 7.60 -14.90 15.47
N LEU A 194 8.27 -13.76 15.58
CA LEU A 194 7.71 -12.52 16.10
C LEU A 194 6.54 -12.01 15.25
N ILE A 195 6.66 -12.05 13.91
CA ILE A 195 5.54 -11.71 13.01
C ILE A 195 4.30 -12.57 13.30
N LYS A 196 4.47 -13.88 13.49
CA LYS A 196 3.37 -14.81 13.80
C LYS A 196 2.73 -14.48 15.15
N LEU A 197 3.53 -14.30 16.19
CA LEU A 197 3.04 -13.99 17.54
C LEU A 197 2.31 -12.65 17.59
N LEU A 198 2.87 -11.59 16.98
CA LEU A 198 2.19 -10.29 16.90
C LEU A 198 0.87 -10.37 16.12
N SER A 199 0.83 -11.18 15.04
CA SER A 199 -0.40 -11.40 14.27
C SER A 199 -1.46 -12.12 15.09
N MET A 200 -1.06 -13.14 15.85
CA MET A 200 -1.95 -13.94 16.69
C MET A 200 -2.47 -13.17 17.92
N GLN A 201 -1.66 -12.27 18.50
CA GLN A 201 -2.00 -11.56 19.74
C GLN A 201 -2.85 -10.32 19.48
N TYR A 202 -2.50 -9.51 18.46
CA TYR A 202 -3.08 -8.17 18.30
C TYR A 202 -4.07 -8.06 17.14
N ALA A 203 -4.21 -9.12 16.32
CA ALA A 203 -5.08 -9.16 15.15
C ALA A 203 -4.92 -7.95 14.20
N ARG A 204 -3.68 -7.41 14.12
CA ARG A 204 -3.37 -6.25 13.27
C ARG A 204 -3.30 -6.67 11.81
N ARG A 205 -3.59 -5.73 10.92
CA ARG A 205 -3.50 -6.00 9.48
C ARG A 205 -2.05 -6.32 9.11
N PRO A 206 -1.78 -7.26 8.18
CA PRO A 206 -0.42 -7.60 7.77
C PRO A 206 0.43 -6.38 7.38
N ILE A 207 -0.19 -5.37 6.75
CA ILE A 207 0.49 -4.13 6.40
C ILE A 207 0.94 -3.32 7.62
N GLN A 208 0.18 -3.29 8.71
CA GLN A 208 0.58 -2.58 9.94
C GLN A 208 1.81 -3.25 10.56
N ILE A 209 1.87 -4.58 10.54
CA ILE A 209 3.01 -5.37 11.04
C ILE A 209 4.23 -5.18 10.14
N ALA A 210 4.07 -5.29 8.81
CA ALA A 210 5.17 -5.14 7.85
C ALA A 210 5.82 -3.74 7.89
N TYR A 211 5.06 -2.74 8.35
CA TYR A 211 5.50 -1.36 8.43
C TYR A 211 5.90 -0.87 9.83
N LEU A 212 5.98 -1.79 10.80
CA LEU A 212 6.57 -1.48 12.09
C LEU A 212 8.02 -1.02 11.92
N LYS A 213 8.39 -0.02 12.69
CA LYS A 213 9.74 0.50 12.85
C LYS A 213 10.28 0.10 14.22
N VAL A 214 11.60 0.12 14.35
CA VAL A 214 12.31 -0.11 15.62
C VAL A 214 11.76 0.78 16.73
N GLY A 215 11.52 2.06 16.43
CA GLY A 215 11.00 3.04 17.38
C GLY A 215 9.55 2.80 17.83
N ASP A 216 8.83 1.88 17.19
CA ASP A 216 7.47 1.51 17.59
C ASP A 216 7.46 0.55 18.79
N ILE A 217 8.62 0.02 19.21
CA ILE A 217 8.77 -0.79 20.42
C ILE A 217 9.27 0.11 21.55
N CYS A 218 8.44 0.32 22.57
CA CYS A 218 8.66 1.37 23.58
C CYS A 218 8.45 0.88 25.02
N ASN A 219 9.13 1.53 25.97
CA ASN A 219 9.06 1.25 27.42
C ASN A 219 8.08 2.17 28.16
N SER A 220 7.29 2.94 27.42
CA SER A 220 6.26 3.80 27.97
C SER A 220 5.16 4.05 26.95
N ASP A 221 3.92 4.19 27.40
CA ASP A 221 2.83 4.61 26.53
C ASP A 221 2.82 6.13 26.28
N SER A 222 1.90 6.58 25.42
CA SER A 222 1.69 8.00 25.12
C SER A 222 1.24 8.86 26.31
N LEU A 223 0.83 8.23 27.42
CA LEU A 223 0.42 8.89 28.66
C LEU A 223 1.54 8.89 29.72
N GLY A 224 2.71 8.29 29.41
CA GLY A 224 3.86 8.21 30.31
C GLY A 224 3.81 7.04 31.30
N ASN A 225 2.89 6.08 31.13
CA ASN A 225 2.89 4.86 31.95
C ASN A 225 4.07 3.98 31.56
N ILE A 226 4.82 3.53 32.57
CA ILE A 226 6.00 2.68 32.37
C ILE A 226 5.54 1.22 32.17
N GLY A 227 6.03 0.59 31.10
CA GLY A 227 5.70 -0.78 30.73
C GLY A 227 6.17 -1.10 29.32
N HIS A 228 6.00 -2.33 28.86
CA HIS A 228 6.36 -2.70 27.51
C HIS A 228 5.20 -2.47 26.56
N TYR A 229 5.42 -1.73 25.48
CA TYR A 229 4.38 -1.35 24.53
C TYR A 229 4.85 -1.46 23.08
N ILE A 230 3.86 -1.62 22.20
CA ILE A 230 4.02 -1.55 20.75
C ILE A 230 3.03 -0.56 20.15
N ASP A 231 3.53 0.34 19.31
CA ASP A 231 2.74 1.34 18.60
C ASP A 231 2.48 0.88 17.16
N PHE A 232 1.27 0.40 16.89
CA PHE A 232 0.90 0.05 15.52
C PHE A 232 0.50 1.30 14.73
N PRO A 233 1.07 1.52 13.54
CA PRO A 233 0.65 2.63 12.70
C PRO A 233 -0.78 2.40 12.20
N GLY A 234 -1.57 3.46 12.09
CA GLY A 234 -2.96 3.36 11.62
C GLY A 234 -3.02 2.86 10.17
N ALA A 235 -3.98 1.98 9.88
CA ALA A 235 -4.25 1.53 8.52
C ALA A 235 -5.67 1.94 8.09
N LYS A 236 -5.76 2.70 7.00
CA LYS A 236 -6.98 3.29 6.41
C LYS A 236 -7.51 4.55 7.10
N ASP A 237 -6.64 5.35 7.72
CA ASP A 237 -7.07 6.68 8.13
C ASP A 237 -7.22 7.58 6.90
N LEU A 238 -8.38 8.23 6.79
CA LEU A 238 -8.66 9.16 5.69
C LEU A 238 -7.90 10.48 5.88
N ALA A 239 -7.46 10.77 7.11
CA ALA A 239 -6.72 11.98 7.47
C ALA A 239 -5.20 11.85 7.32
N ALA A 240 -4.68 10.69 6.92
CA ALA A 240 -3.26 10.52 6.64
C ALA A 240 -2.87 11.29 5.37
N GLU A 241 -2.12 12.38 5.54
CA GLU A 241 -1.77 13.30 4.44
C GLU A 241 -0.76 12.70 3.45
N THR A 242 0.23 11.92 3.91
CA THR A 242 1.32 11.43 3.05
C THR A 242 1.65 9.95 3.20
N SER A 243 1.55 9.39 4.41
CA SER A 243 1.78 7.96 4.69
C SER A 243 0.79 7.46 5.74
N PHE A 244 0.47 6.16 5.72
CA PHE A 244 -0.38 5.54 6.74
C PHE A 244 0.20 5.71 8.17
N ARG A 245 1.51 5.99 8.29
CA ARG A 245 2.17 6.35 9.56
C ARG A 245 1.81 7.72 10.11
N ASP A 246 1.22 8.60 9.32
CA ASP A 246 0.73 9.91 9.77
C ASP A 246 -0.59 9.78 10.56
N SER A 247 -1.22 8.61 10.49
CA SER A 247 -2.39 8.28 11.30
C SER A 247 -2.03 8.16 12.77
N LYS A 248 -3.00 8.39 13.66
CA LYS A 248 -2.81 8.18 15.09
C LYS A 248 -2.36 6.72 15.37
N PRO A 249 -1.25 6.49 16.08
CA PRO A 249 -0.80 5.15 16.43
C PRO A 249 -1.75 4.50 17.45
N GLU A 250 -1.87 3.18 17.36
CA GLU A 250 -2.59 2.35 18.33
C GLU A 250 -1.56 1.67 19.25
N THR A 251 -1.44 2.17 20.49
CA THR A 251 -0.54 1.64 21.51
C THR A 251 -1.15 0.43 22.21
N HIS A 252 -0.42 -0.68 22.27
CA HIS A 252 -0.83 -1.90 22.97
C HIS A 252 0.25 -2.41 23.92
N PRO A 253 -0.13 -2.96 25.09
CA PRO A 253 0.83 -3.58 26.00
C PRO A 253 1.44 -4.84 25.38
N LEU A 254 2.74 -5.03 25.55
CA LEU A 254 3.51 -6.21 25.18
C LEU A 254 3.72 -7.12 26.40
N PRO A 255 3.33 -8.40 26.35
CA PRO A 255 3.74 -9.38 27.34
C PRO A 255 5.26 -9.57 27.38
N ASP A 256 5.82 -9.84 28.55
CA ASP A 256 7.27 -9.98 28.77
C ASP A 256 7.95 -10.94 27.78
N HIS A 257 7.33 -12.09 27.52
CA HIS A 257 7.89 -13.08 26.59
C HIS A 257 7.94 -12.59 25.13
N ILE A 258 7.02 -11.72 24.71
CA ILE A 258 7.06 -11.08 23.38
C ILE A 258 8.07 -9.93 23.40
N TRP A 259 8.13 -9.18 24.51
CA TRP A 259 9.12 -8.12 24.70
C TRP A 259 10.56 -8.63 24.60
N ASP A 260 10.87 -9.76 25.24
CA ASP A 260 12.18 -10.39 25.17
C ASP A 260 12.53 -10.77 23.72
N LEU A 261 11.55 -11.30 22.98
CA LEU A 261 11.72 -11.62 21.56
C LEU A 261 11.90 -10.36 20.70
N CYS A 262 11.22 -9.27 21.04
CA CYS A 262 11.46 -7.95 20.43
C CYS A 262 12.89 -7.49 20.70
N CYS A 263 13.41 -7.62 21.92
CA CYS A 263 14.79 -7.24 22.25
C CYS A 263 15.81 -8.00 21.39
N ILE A 264 15.62 -9.31 21.22
CA ILE A 264 16.46 -10.13 20.33
C ILE A 264 16.35 -9.63 18.88
N GLN A 265 15.13 -9.41 18.38
CA GLN A 265 14.90 -8.88 17.03
C GLN A 265 15.56 -7.52 16.82
N LEU A 266 15.49 -6.60 17.80
CA LEU A 266 16.11 -5.28 17.71
C LEU A 266 17.63 -5.41 17.57
N GLN A 267 18.26 -6.31 18.33
CA GLN A 267 19.68 -6.58 18.19
C GLN A 267 20.02 -7.14 16.80
N GLU A 268 19.28 -8.15 16.33
CA GLU A 268 19.47 -8.75 15.01
C GLU A 268 19.30 -7.73 13.86
N VAL A 269 18.32 -6.82 13.97
CA VAL A 269 18.11 -5.74 13.00
C VAL A 269 19.29 -4.78 12.99
N ARG A 270 19.78 -4.37 14.16
CA ARG A 270 20.95 -3.47 14.24
C ARG A 270 22.15 -4.13 13.57
N GLU A 271 22.46 -5.36 13.94
CA GLU A 271 23.58 -6.12 13.37
C GLU A 271 23.43 -6.27 11.84
N LEU A 272 22.22 -6.56 11.35
CA LEU A 272 21.94 -6.68 9.93
C LEU A 272 22.24 -5.39 9.18
N TYR A 273 21.73 -4.25 9.66
CA TYR A 273 21.93 -2.96 8.98
C TYR A 273 23.38 -2.49 9.08
N GLU A 274 24.02 -2.57 10.24
CA GLU A 274 25.41 -2.16 10.42
C GLU A 274 26.36 -3.02 9.58
N ASN A 275 26.08 -4.32 9.44
CA ASN A 275 26.83 -5.22 8.55
C ASN A 275 26.67 -4.82 7.07
N VAL A 276 25.43 -4.56 6.62
CA VAL A 276 25.17 -4.23 5.21
C VAL A 276 25.73 -2.85 4.84
N LEU A 277 25.59 -1.87 5.73
CA LEU A 277 26.07 -0.50 5.52
C LEU A 277 27.56 -0.32 5.85
N SER A 278 28.19 -1.32 6.50
CA SER A 278 29.57 -1.26 7.00
C SER A 278 29.83 -0.03 7.87
N ARG A 279 28.86 0.35 8.70
CA ARG A 279 28.88 1.54 9.58
C ARG A 279 28.03 1.31 10.81
N THR A 280 28.41 1.91 11.93
CA THR A 280 27.61 1.96 13.15
C THR A 280 26.50 3.00 13.02
N LEU A 281 25.30 2.68 13.51
CA LEU A 281 24.15 3.58 13.49
C LEU A 281 23.96 4.30 14.82
N THR A 282 23.59 5.58 14.74
CA THR A 282 23.10 6.31 15.92
C THR A 282 21.74 5.77 16.36
N ASP A 283 21.35 6.00 17.61
CA ASP A 283 20.06 5.52 18.13
C ASP A 283 18.87 6.13 17.40
N ASP A 284 18.96 7.39 16.97
CA ASP A 284 17.90 8.05 16.20
C ASP A 284 17.77 7.45 14.79
N GLN A 285 18.91 7.17 14.14
CA GLN A 285 18.91 6.45 12.86
C GLN A 285 18.36 5.03 13.01
N PHE A 286 18.67 4.36 14.12
CA PHE A 286 18.20 3.00 14.38
C PHE A 286 16.69 2.95 14.56
N LYS A 287 16.11 3.89 15.32
CA LYS A 287 14.66 3.98 15.59
C LYS A 287 13.80 4.10 14.32
N ILE A 288 14.30 4.73 13.27
CA ILE A 288 13.54 4.95 12.04
C ILE A 288 13.56 3.76 11.06
N LEU A 289 14.37 2.73 11.35
CA LEU A 289 14.48 1.54 10.52
C LEU A 289 13.26 0.63 10.65
N PRO A 290 12.90 -0.12 9.59
CA PRO A 290 11.95 -1.22 9.67
C PRO A 290 12.34 -2.26 10.72
N LEU A 291 11.37 -2.67 11.55
CA LEU A 291 11.54 -3.77 12.51
C LEU A 291 11.74 -5.11 11.80
N PHE A 292 11.13 -5.27 10.62
CA PHE A 292 11.25 -6.47 9.80
C PHE A 292 11.88 -6.14 8.45
N CYS A 293 12.99 -6.81 8.14
CA CYS A 293 13.73 -6.60 6.90
C CYS A 293 14.56 -7.83 6.51
N SER A 294 15.25 -7.76 5.37
CA SER A 294 16.21 -8.76 4.95
C SER A 294 17.40 -8.10 4.26
N LYS A 295 18.57 -8.76 4.31
CA LYS A 295 19.78 -8.30 3.61
C LYS A 295 19.52 -8.00 2.13
N ARG A 296 18.73 -8.83 1.46
CA ARG A 296 18.34 -8.62 0.06
C ARG A 296 17.58 -7.31 -0.12
N ARG A 297 16.57 -7.06 0.74
CA ARG A 297 15.74 -5.86 0.65
C ARG A 297 16.54 -4.58 0.90
N ILE A 298 17.44 -4.58 1.88
CA ILE A 298 18.33 -3.44 2.15
C ILE A 298 19.17 -3.10 0.91
N LYS A 299 19.76 -4.12 0.26
CA LYS A 299 20.55 -3.93 -0.96
C LYS A 299 19.72 -3.41 -2.14
N GLU A 300 18.50 -3.94 -2.32
CA GLU A 300 17.58 -3.45 -3.36
C GLU A 300 17.21 -1.99 -3.13
N ALA A 301 16.89 -1.62 -1.87
CA ALA A 301 16.59 -0.24 -1.50
C ALA A 301 17.79 0.68 -1.71
N GLN A 302 18.98 0.24 -1.29
CA GLN A 302 20.24 0.98 -1.49
C GLN A 302 20.48 1.28 -2.97
N GLN A 303 20.36 0.26 -3.83
CA GLN A 303 20.53 0.43 -5.27
C GLN A 303 19.53 1.44 -5.86
N LEU A 304 18.28 1.42 -5.40
CA LEU A 304 17.26 2.37 -5.86
C LEU A 304 17.54 3.80 -5.37
N ILE A 305 17.85 3.98 -4.08
CA ILE A 305 18.04 5.29 -3.48
C ILE A 305 19.33 5.96 -4.01
N GLU A 306 20.44 5.22 -4.00
CA GLU A 306 21.76 5.77 -4.34
C GLU A 306 21.96 5.87 -5.85
N THR A 307 21.62 4.84 -6.61
CA THR A 307 21.91 4.83 -8.06
C THR A 307 20.84 5.57 -8.86
N ARG A 308 19.55 5.39 -8.52
CA ARG A 308 18.44 5.92 -9.33
C ARG A 308 18.07 7.34 -8.93
N HIS A 309 18.08 7.66 -7.63
CA HIS A 309 17.71 8.98 -7.12
C HIS A 309 18.90 9.86 -6.77
N GLN A 310 20.14 9.32 -6.79
CA GLN A 310 21.36 10.04 -6.42
C GLN A 310 21.29 10.60 -4.99
N TYR A 311 20.54 9.94 -4.12
CA TYR A 311 20.41 10.30 -2.71
C TYR A 311 21.32 9.42 -1.85
N ASN A 312 21.73 9.95 -0.70
CA ASN A 312 22.44 9.17 0.29
C ASN A 312 21.44 8.32 1.08
N LEU A 313 21.68 7.01 1.16
CA LEU A 313 20.83 6.08 1.92
C LEU A 313 20.74 6.45 3.41
N LEU A 314 21.82 6.96 4.00
CA LEU A 314 21.86 7.32 5.42
C LEU A 314 20.89 8.46 5.76
N ASP A 315 20.63 9.33 4.80
CA ASP A 315 19.67 10.42 4.94
C ASP A 315 18.22 9.95 4.69
N HIS A 316 18.04 8.71 4.21
CA HIS A 316 16.77 8.12 3.79
C HIS A 316 16.47 6.76 4.46
N LEU A 317 17.04 6.51 5.64
CA LEU A 317 16.83 5.27 6.41
C LEU A 317 15.37 5.06 6.84
N GLY A 318 14.56 6.13 6.82
CA GLY A 318 13.12 6.06 7.09
C GLY A 318 12.25 5.67 5.89
N SER A 319 12.85 5.39 4.72
CA SER A 319 12.16 5.14 3.45
C SER A 319 11.29 3.88 3.45
N GLU A 320 10.12 3.96 2.80
CA GLU A 320 9.24 2.80 2.56
C GLU A 320 9.92 1.69 1.75
N LEU A 321 10.96 2.03 0.97
CA LEU A 321 11.73 1.07 0.18
C LEU A 321 12.48 0.07 1.06
N LEU A 322 12.72 0.35 2.34
CA LEU A 322 13.39 -0.57 3.26
C LEU A 322 12.45 -1.60 3.89
N HIS A 323 11.14 -1.36 3.87
CA HIS A 323 10.15 -2.31 4.40
C HIS A 323 10.01 -3.54 3.49
N LEU A 324 9.56 -4.66 4.07
CA LEU A 324 9.24 -5.87 3.31
C LEU A 324 8.20 -5.54 2.22
N PRO A 325 8.37 -6.07 0.99
CA PRO A 325 7.42 -5.84 -0.09
C PRO A 325 6.03 -6.40 0.26
N LYS A 326 5.00 -5.73 -0.24
CA LYS A 326 3.58 -6.13 -0.09
C LYS A 326 3.27 -7.41 -0.85
#